data_AF-G0QK25-F1
#
_entry.id   AF-G0QK25-F1
#
_cell.length_a   1.000
_cell.length_b   1.000
_cell.length_c   1.000
_cell.angle_alpha   90.00
_cell.angle_beta   90.00
_cell.angle_gamma   90.00
#
_symmetry.space_group_name_H-M   'P 1'
#
loop_
_entity.id
_entity.type
_entity.pdbx_description
1 polymer ?
#
loop_
_entity_poly.entity_id
_entity_poly.type
_entity_poly.pdbx_seq_one_letter_code
_entity_poly.pdbx_strand_id
1 'polypeptide(L)'
;MSNSNSSSIENYEQQIKNSNNEKKDKKQNKNNQKQQSQIRISSKTQDRVESAKQYIEKKYSQALIKEKEFKELWQLLQKKLSSYNIEEKQKKEIEKKIFEEEFKYERKKRQKISCQDYEPLQIIGRGAFGEVRICKDKKNNRIVAIKKMIKKEMLVKNQINHIMAEKNVLSTIGNPWIVDLYASFQDNKFLYLVMEFLQGGDLMNILMKKDILTEQECQFYASEILLSIESVHKMNYIHRDLKPDNILIDKNGHIKLTDFGLCKYMVNYQYILKQKSTPDYIAPEILRQKGYTELVDWWSFGIILYEMMIGYPPFFLKTHLLHVKKQ
;
A
#
# COMPACT_ATOMS: atom_id res chain seq x y z
N MET A 1 -54.04 -63.49 57.70
CA MET A 1 -54.23 -62.03 57.59
C MET A 1 -52.85 -61.40 57.35
N SER A 2 -52.27 -61.45 56.15
CA SER A 2 -52.51 -60.58 54.98
C SER A 2 -52.37 -59.09 55.30
N ASN A 3 -51.19 -58.52 54.95
CA ASN A 3 -50.92 -57.13 54.52
C ASN A 3 -49.66 -56.53 55.17
N SER A 4 -48.48 -56.83 54.60
CA SER A 4 -47.28 -56.02 54.84
C SER A 4 -46.25 -56.01 53.70
N ASN A 5 -46.53 -56.63 52.54
CA ASN A 5 -45.59 -56.66 51.39
C ASN A 5 -46.04 -55.86 50.15
N SER A 6 -47.15 -55.14 50.20
CA SER A 6 -47.63 -54.31 49.08
C SER A 6 -47.12 -52.86 49.12
N SER A 7 -46.72 -52.32 50.28
CA SER A 7 -46.26 -50.93 50.43
C SER A 7 -44.79 -50.69 50.06
N SER A 8 -44.00 -51.76 49.92
CA SER A 8 -42.57 -51.68 49.60
C SER A 8 -42.30 -51.70 48.10
N ILE A 9 -43.19 -52.32 47.31
CA ILE A 9 -43.05 -52.42 45.85
C ILE A 9 -43.53 -51.13 45.16
N GLU A 10 -44.63 -50.53 45.64
CA GLU A 10 -45.14 -49.26 45.09
C GLU A 10 -44.19 -48.08 45.31
N ASN A 11 -43.46 -48.06 46.44
CA ASN A 11 -42.43 -47.06 46.73
C ASN A 11 -41.18 -47.18 45.82
N TYR A 12 -40.80 -48.41 45.45
CA TYR A 12 -39.70 -48.65 44.52
C TYR A 12 -40.06 -48.30 43.07
N GLU A 13 -41.29 -48.59 42.64
CA GLU A 13 -41.76 -48.23 41.29
C GLU A 13 -41.95 -46.71 41.09
N GLN A 14 -42.35 -45.97 42.13
CA GLN A 14 -42.41 -44.50 42.10
C GLN A 14 -41.01 -43.85 42.09
N GLN A 15 -40.03 -44.42 42.80
CA GLN A 15 -38.64 -43.93 42.74
C GLN A 15 -37.98 -44.16 41.36
N ILE A 16 -38.29 -45.27 40.67
CA ILE A 16 -37.78 -45.55 39.33
C ILE A 16 -38.46 -44.67 38.27
N LYS A 17 -39.76 -44.38 38.38
CA LYS A 17 -40.47 -43.44 37.49
C LYS A 17 -39.97 -42.00 37.65
N ASN A 18 -39.71 -41.54 38.88
CA ASN A 18 -39.15 -40.21 39.14
C ASN A 18 -37.69 -40.07 38.67
N SER A 19 -36.86 -41.11 38.84
CA SER A 19 -35.48 -41.11 38.33
C SER A 19 -35.38 -41.15 36.79
N ASN A 20 -36.36 -41.78 36.12
CA ASN A 20 -36.43 -41.83 34.65
C ASN A 20 -36.99 -40.54 34.03
N ASN A 21 -37.90 -39.83 34.71
CA ASN A 21 -38.35 -38.51 34.28
C ASN A 21 -37.26 -37.44 34.46
N GLU A 22 -36.52 -37.44 35.58
CA GLU A 22 -35.36 -36.54 35.74
C GLU A 22 -34.24 -36.81 34.72
N LYS A 23 -34.05 -38.06 34.29
CA LYS A 23 -33.08 -38.42 33.23
C LYS A 23 -33.56 -38.07 31.82
N LYS A 24 -34.88 -38.04 31.56
CA LYS A 24 -35.44 -37.55 30.29
C LYS A 24 -35.39 -36.01 30.21
N ASP A 25 -35.67 -35.30 31.30
CA ASP A 25 -35.57 -33.84 31.37
C ASP A 25 -34.10 -33.36 31.31
N LYS A 26 -33.16 -34.10 31.93
CA LYS A 26 -31.71 -33.82 31.80
C LYS A 26 -31.15 -34.17 30.40
N LYS A 27 -31.78 -35.07 29.63
CA LYS A 27 -31.40 -35.38 28.23
C LYS A 27 -32.03 -34.42 27.22
N GLN A 28 -33.27 -33.95 27.44
CA GLN A 28 -33.88 -32.90 26.62
C GLN A 28 -33.21 -31.54 26.86
N ASN A 29 -32.81 -31.19 28.10
CA ASN A 29 -32.04 -29.96 28.35
C ASN A 29 -30.60 -30.03 27.84
N LYS A 30 -29.94 -31.20 27.79
CA LYS A 30 -28.60 -31.35 27.19
C LYS A 30 -28.60 -31.34 25.65
N ASN A 31 -29.69 -31.75 25.00
CA ASN A 31 -29.83 -31.63 23.55
C ASN A 31 -30.28 -30.22 23.11
N ASN A 32 -31.11 -29.53 23.90
CA ASN A 32 -31.47 -28.13 23.62
C ASN A 32 -30.36 -27.12 23.96
N GLN A 33 -29.43 -27.44 24.88
CA GLN A 33 -28.23 -26.61 25.12
C GLN A 33 -27.09 -26.87 24.12
N LYS A 34 -27.17 -27.92 23.30
CA LYS A 34 -26.15 -28.23 22.26
C LYS A 34 -26.50 -27.75 20.86
N GLN A 35 -27.65 -27.10 20.66
CA GLN A 35 -28.07 -26.64 19.32
C GLN A 35 -28.04 -25.12 19.10
N GLN A 36 -27.60 -24.29 20.06
CA GLN A 36 -27.50 -22.85 19.82
C GLN A 36 -26.46 -22.11 20.66
N SER A 37 -25.36 -22.76 21.04
CA SER A 37 -24.10 -22.01 21.22
C SER A 37 -23.44 -21.85 19.87
N GLN A 38 -24.06 -21.05 18.99
CA GLN A 38 -23.26 -20.28 18.04
C GLN A 38 -22.26 -19.53 18.92
N ILE A 39 -21.02 -20.01 18.94
CA ILE A 39 -19.90 -19.22 19.43
C ILE A 39 -20.08 -17.89 18.69
N ARG A 40 -20.49 -16.84 19.38
CA ARG A 40 -20.52 -15.48 18.81
C ARG A 40 -19.05 -15.13 18.63
N ILE A 41 -18.47 -15.63 17.55
CA ILE A 41 -17.13 -15.31 17.12
C ILE A 41 -17.16 -13.80 16.93
N SER A 42 -16.37 -13.07 17.72
CA SER A 42 -16.24 -11.62 17.59
C SER A 42 -15.99 -11.29 16.11
N SER A 43 -16.59 -10.22 15.58
CA SER A 43 -16.35 -9.83 14.18
C SER A 43 -14.84 -9.71 13.90
N LYS A 44 -14.06 -9.23 14.89
CA LYS A 44 -12.58 -9.19 14.81
C LYS A 44 -11.92 -10.56 14.64
N THR A 45 -12.50 -11.61 15.19
CA THR A 45 -12.02 -12.99 15.05
C THR A 45 -12.46 -13.57 13.70
N GLN A 46 -13.68 -13.26 13.22
CA GLN A 46 -14.10 -13.60 11.86
C GLN A 46 -13.21 -12.92 10.82
N ASP A 47 -12.96 -11.61 10.94
CA ASP A 47 -12.08 -10.85 10.05
C ASP A 47 -10.65 -11.42 10.00
N ARG A 48 -10.13 -11.87 11.15
CA ARG A 48 -8.81 -12.51 11.24
C ARG A 48 -8.78 -13.87 10.55
N VAL A 49 -9.82 -14.68 10.71
CA VAL A 49 -9.93 -16.00 10.06
C VAL A 49 -10.09 -15.85 8.56
N GLU A 50 -10.94 -14.91 8.12
CA GLU A 50 -11.12 -14.54 6.71
C GLU A 50 -9.78 -14.08 6.10
N SER A 51 -9.09 -13.16 6.77
CA SER A 51 -7.77 -12.65 6.33
C SER A 51 -6.72 -13.77 6.30
N ALA A 52 -6.71 -14.67 7.28
CA ALA A 52 -5.80 -15.81 7.32
C ALA A 52 -6.10 -16.81 6.20
N LYS A 53 -7.37 -17.10 5.95
CA LYS A 53 -7.82 -17.98 4.85
C LYS A 53 -7.40 -17.41 3.51
N GLN A 54 -7.70 -16.14 3.24
CA GLN A 54 -7.29 -15.44 2.02
C GLN A 54 -5.77 -15.40 1.87
N TYR A 55 -5.02 -15.17 2.95
CA TYR A 55 -3.56 -15.18 2.93
C TYR A 55 -3.01 -16.57 2.56
N ILE A 56 -3.55 -17.62 3.16
CA ILE A 56 -3.15 -19.01 2.90
C ILE A 56 -3.47 -19.37 1.45
N GLU A 57 -4.71 -19.13 0.99
CA GLU A 57 -5.14 -19.41 -0.38
C GLU A 57 -4.26 -18.67 -1.40
N LYS A 58 -3.99 -17.37 -1.16
CA LYS A 58 -3.11 -16.58 -2.02
C LYS A 58 -1.66 -17.09 -2.01
N LYS A 59 -1.16 -17.54 -0.86
CA LYS A 59 0.20 -18.08 -0.74
C LYS A 59 0.33 -19.41 -1.50
N TYR A 60 -0.65 -20.30 -1.38
CA TYR A 60 -0.67 -21.57 -2.09
C TYR A 60 -0.87 -21.38 -3.59
N SER A 61 -1.78 -20.50 -4.02
CA SER A 61 -1.97 -20.22 -5.45
C SER A 61 -0.72 -19.63 -6.08
N GLN A 62 -0.03 -18.70 -5.42
CA GLN A 62 1.25 -18.16 -5.89
C GLN A 62 2.35 -19.22 -5.94
N ALA A 63 2.40 -20.15 -4.97
CA ALA A 63 3.36 -21.24 -4.97
C ALA A 63 3.12 -22.21 -6.14
N LEU A 64 1.85 -22.54 -6.41
CA LEU A 64 1.47 -23.40 -7.54
C LEU A 64 1.79 -22.76 -8.90
N ILE A 65 1.51 -21.47 -9.06
CA ILE A 65 1.85 -20.73 -10.28
C ILE A 65 3.36 -20.75 -10.51
N LYS A 66 4.16 -20.43 -9.49
CA LYS A 66 5.62 -20.46 -9.58
C LYS A 66 6.15 -21.85 -9.91
N GLU A 67 5.60 -22.90 -9.30
CA GLU A 67 6.02 -24.27 -9.59
C GLU A 67 5.73 -24.62 -11.06
N LYS A 68 4.59 -24.17 -11.60
CA LYS A 68 4.22 -24.37 -13.00
C LYS A 68 5.16 -23.60 -13.94
N GLU A 69 5.38 -22.31 -13.71
CA GLU A 69 6.30 -21.46 -14.47
C GLU A 69 7.73 -22.04 -14.47
N PHE A 70 8.19 -22.50 -13.30
CA PHE A 70 9.50 -23.11 -13.17
C PHE A 70 9.60 -24.40 -13.98
N LYS A 71 8.59 -25.28 -13.94
CA LYS A 71 8.56 -26.50 -14.77
C LYS A 71 8.59 -26.20 -16.26
N GLU A 72 7.81 -25.23 -16.72
CA GLU A 72 7.76 -24.81 -18.13
C GLU A 72 9.11 -24.25 -18.60
N LEU A 73 9.71 -23.36 -17.80
CA LEU A 73 11.03 -22.81 -18.08
C LEU A 73 12.11 -23.90 -18.11
N TRP A 74 12.04 -24.86 -17.18
CA TRP A 74 12.99 -25.97 -17.11
C TRP A 74 12.90 -26.90 -18.32
N GLN A 75 11.69 -27.19 -18.79
CA GLN A 75 11.48 -27.96 -20.02
C GLN A 75 12.03 -27.24 -21.26
N LEU A 76 11.83 -25.92 -21.34
CA LEU A 76 12.37 -25.11 -22.43
C LEU A 76 13.91 -25.09 -22.41
N LEU A 77 14.51 -24.95 -21.22
CA LEU A 77 15.95 -25.03 -21.03
C LEU A 77 16.49 -26.38 -21.49
N GLN A 78 15.85 -27.49 -21.09
CA GLN A 78 16.27 -28.83 -21.52
C GLN A 78 16.19 -29.01 -23.03
N LYS A 79 15.12 -28.53 -23.68
CA LYS A 79 14.99 -28.54 -25.16
C LYS A 79 16.12 -27.74 -25.82
N LYS A 80 16.42 -26.54 -25.32
CA LYS A 80 17.54 -25.73 -25.82
C LYS A 80 18.87 -26.44 -25.65
N LEU A 81 19.15 -26.98 -24.47
CA LEU A 81 20.39 -27.70 -24.20
C LEU A 81 20.54 -28.97 -25.06
N SER A 82 19.44 -29.63 -25.43
CA SER A 82 19.47 -30.77 -26.37
C SER A 82 19.64 -30.36 -27.84
N SER A 83 19.29 -29.12 -28.22
CA SER A 83 19.54 -28.60 -29.57
C SER A 83 21.01 -28.21 -29.82
N TYR A 84 21.77 -27.98 -28.75
CA TYR A 84 23.22 -27.81 -28.84
C TYR A 84 23.91 -29.17 -28.67
N ASN A 85 24.92 -29.44 -29.49
CA ASN A 85 25.68 -30.70 -29.47
C ASN A 85 26.70 -30.70 -28.30
N ILE A 86 26.19 -30.51 -27.09
CA ILE A 86 26.95 -30.31 -25.84
C ILE A 86 27.08 -31.66 -25.13
N GLU A 87 28.28 -31.94 -24.60
CA GLU A 87 28.51 -33.16 -23.81
C GLU A 87 27.63 -33.22 -22.55
N GLU A 88 27.20 -34.43 -22.19
CA GLU A 88 26.29 -34.66 -21.06
C GLU A 88 26.87 -34.14 -19.72
N LYS A 89 28.20 -34.15 -19.58
CA LYS A 89 28.91 -33.60 -18.42
C LYS A 89 28.78 -32.08 -18.33
N GLN A 90 28.89 -31.37 -19.45
CA GLN A 90 28.73 -29.92 -19.52
C GLN A 90 27.26 -29.52 -19.27
N LYS A 91 26.30 -30.32 -19.76
CA LYS A 91 24.86 -30.12 -19.50
C LYS A 91 24.55 -30.12 -18.00
N LYS A 92 25.06 -31.11 -17.27
CA LYS A 92 24.91 -31.21 -15.80
C LYS A 92 25.56 -30.04 -15.06
N GLU A 93 26.68 -29.52 -15.56
CA GLU A 93 27.35 -28.36 -14.95
C GLU A 93 26.54 -27.06 -15.14
N ILE A 94 25.93 -26.87 -16.33
CA ILE A 94 25.05 -25.73 -16.61
C ILE A 94 23.80 -25.78 -15.74
N GLU A 95 23.15 -26.95 -15.64
CA GLU A 95 21.99 -27.14 -14.77
C GLU A 95 22.33 -26.80 -13.32
N LYS A 96 23.48 -27.28 -12.82
CA LYS A 96 23.96 -26.98 -11.46
C LYS A 96 24.17 -25.47 -11.26
N LYS A 97 24.81 -24.77 -12.20
CA LYS A 97 25.02 -23.31 -12.12
C LYS A 97 23.70 -22.54 -12.10
N ILE A 98 22.73 -22.95 -12.91
CA ILE A 98 21.41 -22.30 -12.92
C ILE A 98 20.70 -22.52 -11.58
N PHE A 99 20.70 -23.75 -11.06
CA PHE A 99 20.14 -24.03 -9.73
C PHE A 99 20.83 -23.22 -8.63
N GLU A 100 22.15 -23.08 -8.67
CA GLU A 100 22.90 -22.26 -7.71
C GLU A 100 22.50 -20.78 -7.79
N GLU A 101 22.37 -20.22 -9.00
CA GLU A 101 21.89 -18.85 -9.20
C GLU A 101 20.43 -18.67 -8.75
N GLU A 102 19.55 -19.61 -9.05
CA GLU A 102 18.15 -19.64 -8.58
C GLU A 102 18.10 -19.65 -7.04
N PHE A 103 18.94 -20.47 -6.40
CA PHE A 103 19.01 -20.57 -4.94
C PHE A 103 19.54 -19.27 -4.32
N LYS A 104 20.54 -18.65 -4.93
CA LYS A 104 21.04 -17.33 -4.52
C LYS A 104 19.96 -16.26 -4.67
N TYR A 105 19.21 -16.28 -5.77
CA TYR A 105 18.11 -15.36 -6.04
C TYR A 105 16.98 -15.50 -5.00
N GLU A 106 16.52 -16.73 -4.75
CA GLU A 106 15.50 -17.01 -3.73
C GLU A 106 15.98 -16.67 -2.32
N ARG A 107 17.27 -16.90 -2.00
CA ARG A 107 17.86 -16.50 -0.72
C ARG A 107 17.90 -14.97 -0.57
N LYS A 108 18.26 -14.23 -1.62
CA LYS A 108 18.18 -12.76 -1.64
C LYS A 108 16.74 -12.27 -1.44
N LYS A 109 15.76 -12.93 -2.08
CA LYS A 109 14.33 -12.64 -1.94
C LYS A 109 13.78 -12.87 -0.53
N ARG A 110 14.39 -13.78 0.23
CA ARG A 110 14.06 -14.08 1.63
C ARG A 110 14.74 -13.14 2.63
N GLN A 111 15.76 -12.36 2.24
CA GLN A 111 16.32 -11.35 3.13
C GLN A 111 15.27 -10.29 3.42
N LYS A 112 14.83 -10.23 4.68
CA LYS A 112 13.96 -9.15 5.14
C LYS A 112 14.78 -7.87 5.19
N ILE A 113 14.41 -6.91 4.35
CA ILE A 113 14.91 -5.53 4.42
C ILE A 113 14.41 -4.92 5.72
N SER A 114 15.29 -4.25 6.44
CA SER A 114 15.02 -3.63 7.73
C SER A 114 15.57 -2.21 7.78
N CYS A 115 15.20 -1.45 8.80
CA CYS A 115 15.75 -0.11 9.04
C CYS A 115 17.26 -0.12 9.31
N GLN A 116 17.84 -1.25 9.74
CA GLN A 116 19.27 -1.36 10.06
C GLN A 116 20.14 -1.37 8.81
N ASP A 117 19.57 -1.71 7.65
CA ASP A 117 20.23 -1.69 6.35
C ASP A 117 20.51 -0.26 5.84
N TYR A 118 19.92 0.75 6.48
CA TYR A 118 20.01 2.15 6.07
C TYR A 118 20.63 3.01 7.18
N GLU A 119 21.63 3.81 6.81
CA GLU A 119 22.24 4.81 7.67
C GLU A 119 21.49 6.14 7.55
N PRO A 120 20.89 6.66 8.64
CA PRO A 120 20.16 7.93 8.60
C PRO A 120 21.11 9.11 8.45
N LEU A 121 20.82 10.02 7.52
CA LEU A 121 21.61 11.24 7.29
C LEU A 121 20.85 12.49 7.76
N GLN A 122 19.84 12.93 7.00
CA GLN A 122 19.16 14.20 7.22
C GLN A 122 17.64 14.08 7.05
N ILE A 123 16.87 14.74 7.91
CA ILE A 123 15.41 14.86 7.74
C ILE A 123 15.14 15.95 6.70
N ILE A 124 14.37 15.63 5.66
CA ILE A 124 14.01 16.56 4.59
C ILE A 124 12.57 17.03 4.64
N GLY A 125 11.68 16.29 5.31
CA GLY A 125 10.29 16.68 5.44
C GLY A 125 9.62 16.07 6.65
N ARG A 126 8.70 16.80 7.26
CA ARG A 126 7.78 16.31 8.29
C ARG A 126 6.36 16.50 7.79
N GLY A 127 5.73 15.41 7.39
CA GLY A 127 4.36 15.39 6.91
C GLY A 127 3.37 15.05 8.02
N ALA A 128 2.08 15.11 7.70
CA ALA A 128 0.99 14.83 8.62
C ALA A 128 0.88 13.36 9.10
N PHE A 129 1.73 12.47 8.57
CA PHE A 129 1.73 11.02 8.84
C PHE A 129 3.10 10.49 9.26
N GLY A 130 4.12 11.35 9.31
CA GLY A 130 5.48 10.98 9.68
C GLY A 130 6.55 11.85 9.03
N GLU A 131 7.74 11.29 8.85
CA GLU A 131 8.93 12.02 8.41
C GLU A 131 9.53 11.39 7.15
N VAL A 132 10.09 12.24 6.28
CA VAL A 132 10.93 11.82 5.17
C VAL A 132 12.38 12.13 5.53
N ARG A 133 13.24 11.11 5.45
CA ARG A 133 14.65 11.21 5.82
C ARG A 133 15.53 10.69 4.68
N ILE A 134 16.57 11.43 4.33
CA ILE A 134 17.65 10.95 3.49
C ILE A 134 18.45 9.92 4.28
N CYS A 135 18.67 8.76 3.68
CA CYS A 135 19.48 7.71 4.23
C CYS A 135 20.50 7.22 3.19
N LYS A 136 21.57 6.58 3.66
CA LYS A 136 22.52 5.86 2.82
C LYS A 136 22.26 4.36 2.96
N ASP A 137 22.00 3.69 1.83
CA ASP A 137 21.89 2.23 1.79
C ASP A 137 23.28 1.61 1.98
N LYS A 138 23.44 0.81 3.04
CA LYS A 138 24.72 0.21 3.41
C LYS A 138 25.18 -0.88 2.43
N LYS A 139 24.28 -1.45 1.62
CA LYS A 139 24.61 -2.55 0.71
C LYS A 139 25.25 -2.07 -0.59
N ASN A 140 24.75 -0.97 -1.14
CA ASN A 140 25.19 -0.44 -2.44
C ASN A 140 25.75 0.99 -2.34
N ASN A 141 25.86 1.57 -1.14
CA ASN A 141 26.30 2.94 -0.88
C ASN A 141 25.46 4.03 -1.58
N ARG A 142 24.21 3.71 -1.96
CA ARG A 142 23.33 4.66 -2.64
C ARG A 142 22.63 5.58 -1.64
N ILE A 143 22.46 6.85 -2.02
CA ILE A 143 21.62 7.80 -1.29
C ILE A 143 20.15 7.58 -1.69
N VAL A 144 19.28 7.44 -0.69
CA VAL A 144 17.86 7.16 -0.84
C VAL A 144 17.02 8.05 0.08
N ALA A 145 15.76 8.27 -0.28
CA ALA A 145 14.79 8.95 0.56
C ALA A 145 13.88 7.90 1.22
N ILE A 146 13.80 7.90 2.55
CA ILE A 146 12.94 6.98 3.30
C ILE A 146 11.78 7.76 3.92
N LYS A 147 10.57 7.49 3.44
CA LYS A 147 9.31 8.00 4.02
C LYS A 147 8.86 7.04 5.12
N LYS A 148 8.94 7.50 6.36
CA LYS A 148 8.54 6.76 7.56
C LYS A 148 7.16 7.23 8.00
N MET A 149 6.18 6.32 8.03
CA MET A 149 4.78 6.64 8.32
C MET A 149 4.27 5.86 9.53
N ILE A 150 3.45 6.49 10.37
CA ILE A 150 2.91 5.89 11.61
C ILE A 150 1.65 5.08 11.31
N LYS A 151 1.68 3.76 11.57
CA LYS A 151 0.54 2.86 11.31
C LYS A 151 -0.73 3.22 12.09
N LYS A 152 -0.56 3.62 13.35
CA LYS A 152 -1.69 3.98 14.22
C LYS A 152 -2.48 5.16 13.64
N GLU A 153 -1.79 6.18 13.13
CA GLU A 153 -2.43 7.36 12.54
C GLU A 153 -3.13 7.02 11.21
N MET A 154 -2.54 6.12 10.42
CA MET A 154 -3.13 5.64 9.17
C MET A 154 -4.46 4.91 9.39
N LEU A 155 -4.53 4.09 10.44
CA LEU A 155 -5.76 3.39 10.84
C LEU A 155 -6.83 4.36 11.32
N VAL A 156 -6.47 5.32 12.16
CA VAL A 156 -7.40 6.32 12.70
C VAL A 156 -7.99 7.20 11.60
N LYS A 157 -7.19 7.55 10.59
CA LYS A 157 -7.63 8.39 9.44
C LYS A 157 -8.28 7.59 8.30
N ASN A 158 -8.44 6.26 8.46
CA ASN A 158 -9.01 5.34 7.46
C ASN A 158 -8.33 5.41 6.07
N GLN A 159 -6.99 5.55 6.04
CA GLN A 159 -6.22 5.79 4.80
C GLN A 159 -5.49 4.54 4.26
N ILE A 160 -5.88 3.33 4.68
CA ILE A 160 -5.18 2.09 4.25
C ILE A 160 -5.22 1.94 2.72
N ASN A 161 -6.35 2.27 2.09
CA ASN A 161 -6.52 2.20 0.65
C ASN A 161 -5.55 3.13 -0.09
N HIS A 162 -5.24 4.29 0.49
CA HIS A 162 -4.33 5.25 -0.12
C HIS A 162 -2.89 4.77 -0.14
N ILE A 163 -2.47 4.06 0.90
CA ILE A 163 -1.11 3.52 0.98
C ILE A 163 -0.94 2.32 0.06
N MET A 164 -2.00 1.54 -0.13
CA MET A 164 -2.03 0.53 -1.18
C MET A 164 -1.96 1.19 -2.56
N ALA A 165 -2.66 2.29 -2.79
CA ALA A 165 -2.56 3.05 -4.05
C ALA A 165 -1.15 3.61 -4.26
N GLU A 166 -0.57 4.31 -3.28
CA GLU A 166 0.79 4.85 -3.33
C GLU A 166 1.82 3.74 -3.62
N LYS A 167 1.73 2.61 -2.90
CA LYS A 167 2.58 1.46 -3.17
C LYS A 167 2.40 0.92 -4.58
N ASN A 168 1.16 0.78 -5.06
CA ASN A 168 0.88 0.22 -6.38
C ASN A 168 1.41 1.14 -7.49
N VAL A 169 1.17 2.45 -7.40
CA VAL A 169 1.66 3.43 -8.37
C VAL A 169 3.18 3.46 -8.38
N LEU A 170 3.80 3.64 -7.21
CA LEU A 170 5.26 3.73 -7.10
C LEU A 170 5.98 2.40 -7.42
N SER A 171 5.27 1.26 -7.34
CA SER A 171 5.81 -0.04 -7.77
C SER A 171 5.86 -0.21 -9.30
N THR A 172 5.35 0.76 -10.06
CA THR A 172 5.44 0.77 -11.52
C THR A 172 6.84 1.21 -11.94
N ILE A 173 7.76 0.25 -11.96
CA ILE A 173 9.16 0.47 -12.28
C ILE A 173 9.29 0.98 -13.73
N GLY A 174 10.10 2.04 -13.92
CA GLY A 174 10.50 2.51 -15.24
C GLY A 174 9.66 3.65 -15.83
N ASN A 175 8.79 4.27 -15.03
CA ASN A 175 8.14 5.52 -15.44
C ASN A 175 9.08 6.71 -15.16
N PRO A 176 9.56 7.44 -16.19
CA PRO A 176 10.50 8.54 -15.98
C PRO A 176 9.89 9.70 -15.18
N TRP A 177 8.57 9.82 -15.15
CA TRP A 177 7.85 10.94 -14.53
C TRP A 177 7.47 10.70 -13.06
N ILE A 178 7.70 9.50 -12.53
CA ILE A 178 7.32 9.11 -11.18
C ILE A 178 8.59 8.75 -10.40
N VAL A 179 8.60 9.09 -9.12
CA VAL A 179 9.67 8.69 -8.20
C VAL A 179 9.71 7.17 -8.05
N ASP A 180 10.88 6.56 -8.28
CA ASP A 180 11.06 5.12 -8.14
C ASP A 180 10.96 4.67 -6.66
N LEU A 181 10.18 3.61 -6.41
CA LEU A 181 10.20 2.87 -5.14
C LEU A 181 11.11 1.66 -5.22
N TYR A 182 12.23 1.71 -4.51
CA TYR A 182 13.19 0.59 -4.45
C TYR A 182 12.74 -0.52 -3.51
N ALA A 183 12.15 -0.17 -2.37
CA ALA A 183 11.69 -1.15 -1.41
C ALA A 183 10.59 -0.60 -0.50
N SER A 184 9.80 -1.50 0.08
CA SER A 184 8.90 -1.18 1.18
C SER A 184 9.05 -2.23 2.28
N PHE A 185 9.09 -1.79 3.53
CA PHE A 185 9.15 -2.68 4.70
C PHE A 185 8.41 -2.05 5.88
N GLN A 186 8.13 -2.84 6.92
CA GLN A 186 7.34 -2.40 8.05
C GLN A 186 7.84 -3.01 9.35
N ASP A 187 7.67 -2.28 10.45
CA ASP A 187 7.87 -2.78 11.81
C ASP A 187 6.54 -2.75 12.60
N ASN A 188 6.57 -2.96 13.92
CA ASN A 188 5.34 -2.97 14.73
C ASN A 188 4.60 -1.62 14.76
N LYS A 189 5.30 -0.50 14.54
CA LYS A 189 4.77 0.87 14.69
C LYS A 189 4.71 1.64 13.36
N PHE A 190 5.61 1.37 12.44
CA PHE A 190 5.85 2.18 11.25
C PHE A 190 5.83 1.37 9.95
N LEU A 191 5.48 2.06 8.86
CA LEU A 191 5.68 1.64 7.48
C LEU A 191 6.78 2.50 6.86
N TYR A 192 7.65 1.89 6.07
CA TYR A 192 8.79 2.54 5.44
C TYR A 192 8.72 2.33 3.93
N LEU A 193 8.81 3.43 3.18
CA LEU A 193 8.95 3.43 1.73
C LEU A 193 10.34 3.96 1.39
N VAL A 194 11.15 3.14 0.71
CA VAL A 194 12.50 3.48 0.26
C VAL A 194 12.43 3.91 -1.18
N MET A 195 12.66 5.19 -1.42
CA MET A 195 12.46 5.85 -2.69
C MET A 195 13.78 6.41 -3.21
N GLU A 196 13.82 6.72 -4.49
CA GLU A 196 14.92 7.49 -5.05
C GLU A 196 15.04 8.87 -4.40
N PHE A 197 16.27 9.35 -4.24
CA PHE A 197 16.52 10.69 -3.72
C PHE A 197 16.79 11.66 -4.87
N LEU A 198 15.97 12.70 -4.96
CA LEU A 198 16.05 13.75 -5.96
C LEU A 198 16.72 15.00 -5.36
N GLN A 199 17.88 15.36 -5.92
CA GLN A 199 18.80 16.35 -5.34
C GLN A 199 18.38 17.80 -5.61
N GLY A 200 17.54 18.03 -6.62
CA GLY A 200 17.05 19.36 -7.00
C GLY A 200 15.99 19.92 -6.03
N GLY A 201 15.54 19.12 -5.05
CA GLY A 201 14.48 19.50 -4.13
C GLY A 201 13.11 19.44 -4.81
N ASP A 202 12.24 20.39 -4.47
CA ASP A 202 10.88 20.53 -4.99
C ASP A 202 10.70 21.86 -5.73
N LEU A 203 9.66 21.93 -6.57
CA LEU A 203 9.32 23.12 -7.35
C LEU A 203 8.95 24.30 -6.44
N MET A 204 8.34 24.04 -5.28
CA MET A 204 8.02 25.08 -4.30
C MET A 204 9.28 25.84 -3.85
N ASN A 205 10.37 25.14 -3.57
CA ASN A 205 11.65 25.72 -3.20
C ASN A 205 12.25 26.58 -4.32
N ILE A 206 11.99 26.26 -5.59
CA ILE A 206 12.38 27.13 -6.71
C ILE A 206 11.53 28.41 -6.70
N LEU A 207 10.21 28.27 -6.57
CA LEU A 207 9.29 29.42 -6.52
C LEU A 207 9.60 30.35 -5.36
N MET A 208 9.89 29.82 -4.17
CA MET A 208 10.29 30.63 -3.02
C MET A 208 11.61 31.39 -3.24
N LYS A 209 12.53 30.87 -4.06
CA LYS A 209 13.83 31.51 -4.33
C LYS A 209 13.77 32.55 -5.43
N LYS A 210 12.99 32.28 -6.48
CA LYS A 210 12.92 33.12 -7.68
C LYS A 210 11.73 34.07 -7.69
N ASP A 211 10.72 33.84 -6.86
CA ASP A 211 9.41 34.49 -6.84
C ASP A 211 8.64 34.21 -8.14
N ILE A 212 9.16 34.62 -9.29
CA ILE A 212 8.58 34.44 -10.62
C ILE A 212 9.57 33.72 -11.54
N LEU A 213 9.08 32.76 -12.31
CA LEU A 213 9.85 32.09 -13.36
C LEU A 213 9.71 32.83 -14.70
N THR A 214 10.76 32.79 -15.51
CA THR A 214 10.70 33.29 -16.89
C THR A 214 9.73 32.47 -17.72
N GLU A 215 9.22 33.03 -18.81
CA GLU A 215 8.30 32.32 -19.72
C GLU A 215 8.92 31.02 -20.27
N GLN A 216 10.23 31.03 -20.56
CA GLN A 216 10.96 29.85 -21.04
C GLN A 216 11.04 28.75 -19.96
N GLU A 217 11.32 29.12 -18.70
CA GLU A 217 11.32 28.18 -17.57
C GLU A 217 9.92 27.63 -17.30
N CYS A 218 8.90 28.49 -17.34
CA CYS A 218 7.50 28.10 -17.20
C CYS A 218 7.10 27.11 -18.29
N GLN A 219 7.44 27.40 -19.55
CA GLN A 219 7.17 26.52 -20.68
C GLN A 219 7.84 25.16 -20.49
N PHE A 220 9.11 25.13 -20.06
CA PHE A 220 9.83 23.89 -19.82
C PHE A 220 9.14 23.04 -18.73
N TYR A 221 8.97 23.58 -17.53
CA TYR A 221 8.38 22.84 -16.41
C TYR A 221 6.92 22.49 -16.66
N ALA A 222 6.13 23.38 -17.25
CA ALA A 222 4.74 23.09 -17.61
C ALA A 222 4.63 21.94 -18.61
N SER A 223 5.53 21.88 -19.59
CA SER A 223 5.54 20.80 -20.59
C SER A 223 5.83 19.45 -19.92
N GLU A 224 6.79 19.39 -19.00
CA GLU A 224 7.11 18.17 -18.28
C GLU A 224 6.02 17.75 -17.28
N ILE A 225 5.45 18.71 -16.55
CA ILE A 225 4.33 18.44 -15.64
C ILE A 225 3.15 17.87 -16.44
N LEU A 226 2.83 18.43 -17.61
CA LEU A 226 1.78 17.93 -18.48
C LEU A 226 2.03 16.46 -18.88
N LEU A 227 3.25 16.12 -19.31
CA LEU A 227 3.62 14.75 -19.68
C LEU A 227 3.55 13.80 -18.48
N SER A 228 3.93 14.27 -17.29
CA SER A 228 3.84 13.48 -16.06
C SER A 228 2.41 13.14 -15.68
N ILE A 229 1.49 14.11 -15.78
CA ILE A 229 0.05 13.94 -15.51
C ILE A 229 -0.53 12.95 -16.52
N GLU A 230 -0.26 13.15 -17.80
CA GLU A 230 -0.73 12.26 -18.87
C GLU A 230 -0.25 10.81 -18.63
N SER A 231 0.99 10.63 -18.19
CA SER A 231 1.55 9.32 -17.85
C SER A 231 0.82 8.65 -16.68
N VAL A 232 0.50 9.39 -15.63
CA VAL A 232 -0.28 8.89 -14.47
C VAL A 232 -1.70 8.51 -14.90
N HIS A 233 -2.34 9.34 -15.73
CA HIS A 233 -3.69 9.08 -16.25
C HIS A 233 -3.73 7.86 -17.17
N LYS A 234 -2.72 7.65 -18.02
CA LYS A 234 -2.56 6.43 -18.85
C LYS A 234 -2.47 5.15 -18.03
N MET A 235 -2.02 5.24 -16.78
CA MET A 235 -2.01 4.13 -15.82
C MET A 235 -3.34 3.96 -15.07
N ASN A 236 -4.39 4.70 -15.47
CA ASN A 236 -5.70 4.76 -14.82
C ASN A 236 -5.63 5.26 -13.36
N TYR A 237 -4.68 6.13 -13.04
CA TYR A 237 -4.63 6.80 -11.74
C TYR A 237 -4.92 8.29 -11.90
N ILE A 238 -5.55 8.87 -10.88
CA ILE A 238 -5.70 10.32 -10.74
C ILE A 238 -4.84 10.76 -9.56
N HIS A 239 -4.05 11.82 -9.72
CA HIS A 239 -3.10 12.28 -8.71
C HIS A 239 -3.82 12.90 -7.50
N ARG A 240 -4.71 13.86 -7.74
CA ARG A 240 -5.59 14.55 -6.76
C ARG A 240 -4.93 15.49 -5.74
N ASP A 241 -3.62 15.49 -5.63
CA ASP A 241 -2.88 16.41 -4.76
C ASP A 241 -1.68 17.03 -5.48
N LEU A 242 -1.88 17.47 -6.72
CA LEU A 242 -0.83 18.17 -7.46
C LEU A 242 -0.63 19.56 -6.86
N LYS A 243 0.62 19.84 -6.49
CA LYS A 243 1.08 21.11 -5.93
C LYS A 243 2.59 21.22 -6.10
N PRO A 244 3.18 22.42 -6.00
CA PRO A 244 4.62 22.61 -6.16
C PRO A 244 5.48 21.77 -5.20
N ASP A 245 5.01 21.48 -3.97
CA ASP A 245 5.73 20.62 -3.01
C ASP A 245 5.87 19.15 -3.49
N ASN A 246 4.92 18.70 -4.30
CA ASN A 246 4.85 17.30 -4.77
C ASN A 246 5.51 17.10 -6.14
N ILE A 247 6.12 18.15 -6.69
CA ILE A 247 6.90 18.11 -7.94
C ILE A 247 8.37 18.20 -7.56
N LEU A 248 9.06 17.07 -7.60
CA LEU A 248 10.48 16.98 -7.26
C LEU A 248 11.36 17.13 -8.50
N ILE A 249 12.60 17.53 -8.30
CA ILE A 249 13.54 17.84 -9.39
C ILE A 249 14.79 16.98 -9.25
N ASP A 250 15.14 16.29 -10.34
CA ASP A 250 16.32 15.44 -10.40
C ASP A 250 17.62 16.25 -10.48
N LYS A 251 18.76 15.54 -10.54
CA LYS A 251 20.08 16.17 -10.63
C LYS A 251 20.34 16.92 -11.96
N ASN A 252 19.56 16.63 -12.99
CA ASN A 252 19.69 17.20 -14.32
C ASN A 252 18.70 18.38 -14.52
N GLY A 253 17.78 18.60 -13.58
CA GLY A 253 16.77 19.66 -13.63
C GLY A 253 15.40 19.20 -14.13
N HIS A 254 15.19 17.90 -14.38
CA HIS A 254 13.92 17.34 -14.85
C HIS A 254 12.99 17.00 -13.69
N ILE A 255 11.68 17.10 -13.92
CA ILE A 255 10.68 16.86 -12.88
C ILE A 255 10.29 15.39 -12.73
N LYS A 256 9.92 15.03 -11.50
CA LYS A 256 9.25 13.78 -11.14
C LYS A 256 8.18 14.02 -10.09
N LEU A 257 7.03 13.38 -10.26
CA LEU A 257 5.93 13.44 -9.30
C LEU A 257 6.20 12.56 -8.08
N THR A 258 5.80 13.07 -6.91
CA THR A 258 5.85 12.37 -5.63
C THR A 258 4.52 12.46 -4.86
N ASP A 259 4.44 11.76 -3.74
CA ASP A 259 3.32 11.76 -2.79
C ASP A 259 1.96 11.32 -3.38
N PHE A 260 1.94 10.09 -3.89
CA PHE A 260 0.72 9.44 -4.37
C PHE A 260 -0.21 8.98 -3.24
N GLY A 261 -0.02 9.49 -2.02
CA GLY A 261 -0.82 9.18 -0.83
C GLY A 261 -2.26 9.68 -0.90
N LEU A 262 -2.60 10.46 -1.92
CA LEU A 262 -3.99 10.79 -2.28
C LEU A 262 -4.33 10.29 -3.69
N CYS A 263 -3.58 9.38 -4.30
CA CYS A 263 -3.95 8.88 -5.62
C CYS A 263 -5.07 7.84 -5.54
N LYS A 264 -5.84 7.74 -6.61
CA LYS A 264 -6.93 6.75 -6.71
C LYS A 264 -6.96 6.11 -8.08
N TYR A 265 -7.05 4.78 -8.08
CA TYR A 265 -7.27 4.00 -9.29
C TYR A 265 -8.68 4.25 -9.82
N MET A 266 -8.80 4.51 -11.11
CA MET A 266 -10.04 4.81 -11.80
C MET A 266 -10.87 3.53 -11.96
N VAL A 267 -11.74 3.24 -10.98
CA VAL A 267 -12.71 2.14 -11.07
C VAL A 267 -14.10 2.73 -11.19
N ASN A 268 -14.62 2.76 -12.42
CA ASN A 268 -15.87 3.39 -12.84
C ASN A 268 -15.93 4.91 -12.57
N TYR A 269 -16.51 5.66 -13.51
CA TYR A 269 -16.77 7.10 -13.41
C TYR A 269 -17.79 7.42 -12.31
N GLN A 270 -17.46 7.13 -11.05
CA GLN A 270 -18.41 7.19 -9.96
C GLN A 270 -17.89 8.03 -8.79
N TYR A 271 -18.70 9.04 -8.47
CA TYR A 271 -18.68 9.99 -7.37
C TYR A 271 -17.75 9.61 -6.21
N ILE A 272 -16.56 10.23 -6.19
CA ILE A 272 -15.63 10.08 -5.07
C ILE A 272 -15.88 11.24 -4.10
N LEU A 273 -16.33 10.92 -2.89
CA LEU A 273 -16.61 11.90 -1.84
C LEU A 273 -15.46 12.02 -0.84
N LYS A 274 -15.14 13.29 -0.51
CA LYS A 274 -14.32 13.79 0.61
C LYS A 274 -12.82 13.43 0.62
N GLN A 275 -11.97 14.46 0.52
CA GLN A 275 -10.59 14.42 1.03
C GLN A 275 -10.04 15.82 1.33
N LYS A 276 -9.18 15.92 2.35
CA LYS A 276 -8.45 17.14 2.69
C LYS A 276 -7.23 17.22 1.78
N SER A 277 -7.29 18.06 0.75
CA SER A 277 -6.10 18.52 0.01
C SER A 277 -5.79 19.97 0.44
N THR A 278 -4.71 20.54 -0.07
CA THR A 278 -4.31 21.94 0.16
C THR A 278 -5.29 22.84 -0.62
N PRO A 279 -6.09 23.70 0.04
CA PRO A 279 -7.26 24.34 -0.58
C PRO A 279 -6.94 25.16 -1.82
N ASP A 280 -5.71 25.68 -1.93
CA ASP A 280 -5.30 26.61 -2.99
C ASP A 280 -5.23 25.98 -4.39
N TYR A 281 -5.02 24.66 -4.48
CA TYR A 281 -4.86 23.93 -5.75
C TYR A 281 -6.08 23.06 -6.11
N ILE A 282 -7.10 23.01 -5.26
CA ILE A 282 -8.24 22.09 -5.40
C ILE A 282 -9.24 22.59 -6.45
N ALA A 283 -9.66 21.68 -7.34
CA ALA A 283 -10.73 21.91 -8.30
C ALA A 283 -12.11 22.14 -7.61
N PRO A 284 -12.95 23.07 -8.10
CA PRO A 284 -14.21 23.45 -7.45
C PRO A 284 -15.22 22.29 -7.33
N GLU A 285 -15.20 21.31 -8.23
CA GLU A 285 -16.04 20.11 -8.20
C GLU A 285 -15.69 19.17 -7.03
N ILE A 286 -14.41 19.12 -6.61
CA ILE A 286 -13.98 18.40 -5.42
C ILE A 286 -14.62 19.05 -4.18
N LEU A 287 -14.63 20.39 -4.12
CA LEU A 287 -15.24 21.14 -3.02
C LEU A 287 -16.76 20.96 -2.98
N ARG A 288 -17.40 20.95 -4.15
CA ARG A 288 -18.86 20.81 -4.31
C ARG A 288 -19.37 19.38 -4.13
N GLN A 289 -18.48 18.39 -3.95
CA GLN A 289 -18.85 16.99 -3.71
C GLN A 289 -19.72 16.38 -4.82
N LYS A 290 -19.64 16.92 -6.04
CA LYS A 290 -20.45 16.48 -7.19
C LYS A 290 -19.85 15.30 -7.95
N GLY A 291 -18.89 14.59 -7.33
CA GLY A 291 -18.01 13.69 -8.05
C GLY A 291 -17.01 14.46 -8.92
N TYR A 292 -15.94 13.78 -9.31
CA TYR A 292 -14.90 14.40 -10.11
C TYR A 292 -14.20 13.34 -10.97
N THR A 293 -13.57 13.79 -12.06
CA THR A 293 -12.82 12.98 -13.02
C THR A 293 -11.33 13.33 -12.95
N GLU A 294 -10.52 12.80 -13.87
CA GLU A 294 -9.12 13.15 -14.06
C GLU A 294 -8.89 14.65 -14.35
N LEU A 295 -9.95 15.39 -14.70
CA LEU A 295 -9.92 16.83 -14.97
C LEU A 295 -9.46 17.68 -13.78
N VAL A 296 -9.55 17.17 -12.57
CA VAL A 296 -9.08 17.87 -11.36
C VAL A 296 -7.57 18.09 -11.35
N ASP A 297 -6.82 17.20 -12.00
CA ASP A 297 -5.36 17.34 -12.12
C ASP A 297 -5.01 18.45 -13.11
N TRP A 298 -5.82 18.63 -14.17
CA TRP A 298 -5.67 19.75 -15.13
C TRP A 298 -6.02 21.10 -14.51
N TRP A 299 -6.98 21.15 -13.58
CA TRP A 299 -7.22 22.34 -12.77
C TRP A 299 -5.97 22.69 -11.94
N SER A 300 -5.44 21.72 -11.20
CA SER A 300 -4.25 21.89 -10.38
C SER A 300 -3.05 22.34 -11.20
N PHE A 301 -2.88 21.77 -12.40
CA PHE A 301 -1.87 22.20 -13.38
C PHE A 301 -2.03 23.68 -13.77
N GLY A 302 -3.25 24.14 -14.04
CA GLY A 302 -3.52 25.55 -14.36
C GLY A 302 -3.15 26.50 -13.20
N ILE A 303 -3.41 26.07 -11.96
CA ILE A 303 -3.01 26.82 -10.76
C ILE A 303 -1.48 26.91 -10.65
N ILE A 304 -0.78 25.78 -10.84
CA ILE A 304 0.69 25.73 -10.78
C ILE A 304 1.31 26.60 -11.88
N LEU A 305 0.79 26.54 -13.10
CA LEU A 305 1.25 27.38 -14.21
C LEU A 305 1.05 28.87 -13.91
N TYR A 306 -0.12 29.24 -13.37
CA TYR A 306 -0.38 30.62 -12.94
C TYR A 306 0.62 31.06 -11.88
N GLU A 307 0.86 30.23 -10.86
CA GLU A 307 1.79 30.52 -9.78
C GLU A 307 3.23 30.66 -10.28
N MET A 308 3.68 29.82 -11.23
CA MET A 308 5.00 29.97 -11.85
C MET A 308 5.19 31.32 -12.54
N MET A 309 4.13 31.84 -13.19
CA MET A 309 4.19 33.09 -13.95
C MET A 309 3.94 34.35 -13.12
N ILE A 310 3.19 34.24 -12.02
CA ILE A 310 2.71 35.39 -11.23
C ILE A 310 3.35 35.44 -9.83
N GLY A 311 3.90 34.32 -9.34
CA GLY A 311 4.57 34.18 -8.05
C GLY A 311 3.65 33.83 -6.87
N TYR A 312 2.34 33.76 -7.10
CA TYR A 312 1.38 33.30 -6.10
C TYR A 312 0.16 32.63 -6.76
N PRO A 313 -0.54 31.71 -6.07
CA PRO A 313 -1.70 31.04 -6.63
C PRO A 313 -2.87 32.03 -6.82
N PRO A 314 -3.72 31.85 -7.83
CA PRO A 314 -4.76 32.83 -8.21
C PRO A 314 -5.85 32.97 -7.15
N PHE A 315 -6.04 31.97 -6.30
CA PHE A 315 -7.06 31.94 -5.25
C PHE A 315 -6.44 31.96 -3.85
N PHE A 316 -5.54 32.90 -3.59
CA PHE A 316 -4.87 33.05 -2.29
C PHE A 316 -5.68 33.94 -1.33
N LEU A 317 -6.04 33.42 -0.14
CA LEU A 317 -6.67 34.20 0.93
C LEU A 317 -5.62 34.89 1.82
N LYS A 318 -5.67 36.24 1.88
CA LYS A 318 -4.77 37.14 2.63
C LYS A 318 -4.53 36.81 4.11
N THR A 319 -5.32 35.95 4.74
CA THR A 319 -5.20 35.59 6.17
C THR A 319 -3.97 34.73 6.51
N HIS A 320 -3.27 34.14 5.53
CA HIS A 320 -2.06 33.33 5.77
C HIS A 320 -0.73 34.10 5.83
N LEU A 321 -0.71 35.39 5.46
CA LEU A 321 0.53 36.22 5.45
C LEU A 321 1.16 36.44 6.83
N LEU A 322 0.42 36.26 7.93
CA LEU A 322 0.93 36.49 9.28
C LEU A 322 1.84 35.36 9.82
N HIS A 323 1.92 34.20 9.15
CA HIS A 323 2.73 33.07 9.62
C HIS A 323 3.99 32.80 8.80
N VAL A 324 4.04 33.22 7.53
CA VAL A 324 5.19 32.90 6.65
C VAL A 324 6.34 33.91 6.80
N LYS A 325 6.08 35.16 7.21
CA LYS A 325 7.13 36.17 7.44
C LYS A 325 7.88 36.04 8.79
N LYS A 326 7.72 34.93 9.52
CA LYS A 326 8.28 34.75 10.87
C LYS A 326 9.00 33.41 11.11
N GLN A 327 9.38 32.66 10.08
CA GLN A 327 10.24 31.49 10.24
C GLN A 327 11.55 31.64 9.47
#